data_AF-A0A497FVY8-F1
#
_entry.id   AF-A0A497FVY8-F1
#
_cell.length_a   1.000
_cell.length_b   1.000
_cell.length_c   1.000
_cell.angle_alpha   90.00
_cell.angle_beta   90.00
_cell.angle_gamma   90.00
#
_symmetry.space_group_name_H-M   'P 1'
#
loop_
_entity.id
_entity.type
_entity.pdbx_description
1 polymer ?
#
loop_
_entity_poly.entity_id
_entity_poly.type
_entity_poly.pdbx_seq_one_letter_code
_entity_poly.pdbx_strand_id
1 'polypeptide(L)'
;MSETYDKLIEDVMSKKIFDRVQVLAKDWLGASIVAGIIEAGEDKPNILISAGAHGDEAAGVHAAVKIAESLPVSANLYVVLCRDPTGNNPLSLTLSKMFEIKAEISGPEDIHALVSEYGEHLETKSLRIGVFRNVCVVYPRGAAELETLEISEELEKELKLSEELREVLDRKRILVPLCKERPGTPPYSKVRTFYAIGDKLVCYDYFGEENDLPEVLAMKKFLNKIKPILTLDLHEGPSGKFCVIVPGAADEAYSDVVFTTIQQVEKHAAECLSAEEIKKVMIDHGLSVSKTLGKGIGVIERRENLVTLAREYGVSLMLWTGFYEDFEKRVETLIVAAHSAAYIFAALHGL
;
A
#
# COMPACT_ATOMS: atom_id res chain seq x y z
N MET A 1 -6.68 7.15 21.13
CA MET A 1 -5.88 8.04 20.26
C MET A 1 -5.35 7.17 19.14
N SER A 2 -5.72 7.44 17.90
CA SER A 2 -5.13 6.78 16.74
C SER A 2 -3.65 7.12 16.69
N GLU A 3 -2.81 6.11 16.49
CA GLU A 3 -1.36 6.29 16.31
C GLU A 3 -1.09 7.09 15.03
N THR A 4 -0.19 8.07 15.11
CA THR A 4 0.27 8.84 13.95
C THR A 4 1.50 8.17 13.34
N TYR A 5 1.73 8.40 12.05
CA TYR A 5 2.93 7.89 11.39
C TYR A 5 4.21 8.42 12.05
N ASP A 6 4.25 9.70 12.42
CA ASP A 6 5.41 10.30 13.08
C ASP A 6 5.73 9.58 14.40
N LYS A 7 4.70 9.22 15.18
CA LYS A 7 4.87 8.45 16.42
C LYS A 7 5.37 7.03 16.15
N LEU A 8 4.85 6.35 15.13
CA LEU A 8 5.35 5.04 14.73
C LEU A 8 6.85 5.10 14.40
N ILE A 9 7.30 6.13 13.68
CA ILE A 9 8.71 6.33 13.36
C ILE A 9 9.52 6.62 14.63
N GLU A 10 9.04 7.48 15.53
CA GLU A 10 9.70 7.72 16.82
C GLU A 10 9.88 6.43 17.63
N ASP A 11 8.83 5.60 17.70
CA ASP A 11 8.85 4.34 18.43
C ASP A 11 9.84 3.34 17.81
N VAL A 12 9.84 3.21 16.48
CA VAL A 12 10.82 2.39 15.72
C VAL A 12 12.25 2.85 15.98
N MET A 13 12.50 4.16 15.94
CA MET A 13 13.83 4.74 16.21
C MET A 13 14.26 4.50 17.66
N SER A 14 13.33 4.59 18.62
CA SER A 14 13.62 4.39 20.04
C SER A 14 14.00 2.94 20.37
N LYS A 15 13.39 1.97 19.69
CA LYS A 15 13.63 0.53 19.86
C LYS A 15 14.97 0.06 19.28
N LYS A 16 15.63 0.88 18.45
CA LYS A 16 16.89 0.53 17.77
C LYS A 16 16.81 -0.79 16.99
N ILE A 17 15.68 -1.00 16.30
CA ILE A 17 15.45 -2.18 15.43
C ILE A 17 16.44 -2.17 14.26
N PHE A 18 16.76 -0.98 13.75
CA PHE A 18 17.61 -0.77 12.58
C PHE A 18 18.98 -0.24 12.98
N ASP A 19 20.03 -0.67 12.27
CA ASP A 19 21.39 -0.12 12.41
C ASP A 19 21.42 1.35 11.97
N ARG A 20 20.65 1.66 10.92
CA ARG A 20 20.43 3.04 10.46
C ARG A 20 19.09 3.21 9.76
N VAL A 21 18.64 4.46 9.69
CA VAL A 21 17.44 4.86 8.95
C VAL A 21 17.82 5.88 7.88
N GLN A 22 17.37 5.63 6.65
CA GLN A 22 17.57 6.51 5.51
C GLN A 22 16.23 7.13 5.09
N VAL A 23 16.19 8.46 5.00
CA VAL A 23 15.06 9.16 4.36
C VAL A 23 15.17 8.97 2.84
N LEU A 24 14.15 8.38 2.22
CA LEU A 24 14.08 8.18 0.77
C LEU A 24 13.52 9.42 0.07
N ALA A 25 12.45 9.98 0.64
CA ALA A 25 11.77 11.18 0.16
C ALA A 25 11.00 11.83 1.31
N LYS A 26 10.48 13.03 1.06
CA LYS A 26 9.36 13.58 1.81
C LYS A 26 8.14 13.55 0.91
N ASP A 27 6.99 13.20 1.48
CA ASP A 27 5.73 13.33 0.77
C ASP A 27 5.32 14.81 0.63
N TRP A 28 4.26 15.02 -0.13
CA TRP A 28 3.69 16.33 -0.42
C TRP A 28 3.21 17.13 0.80
N LEU A 29 3.01 16.50 1.96
CA LEU A 29 2.65 17.16 3.22
C LEU A 29 3.84 17.24 4.21
N GLY A 30 5.02 16.84 3.75
CA GLY A 30 6.29 16.94 4.46
C GLY A 30 6.64 15.74 5.35
N ALA A 31 5.81 14.69 5.40
CA ALA A 31 6.12 13.47 6.14
C ALA A 31 7.22 12.68 5.44
N SER A 32 8.13 12.08 6.21
CA SER A 32 9.30 11.40 5.64
C SER A 32 8.96 9.97 5.25
N ILE A 33 9.23 9.57 4.02
CA ILE A 33 9.24 8.16 3.62
C ILE A 33 10.63 7.61 3.97
N VAL A 34 10.69 6.63 4.86
CA VAL A 34 11.94 6.10 5.41
C VAL A 34 12.16 4.63 5.08
N ALA A 35 13.43 4.26 4.91
CA ALA A 35 13.89 2.89 4.90
C ALA A 35 14.72 2.62 6.16
N GLY A 36 14.29 1.65 6.97
CA GLY A 36 15.13 1.04 8.00
C GLY A 36 16.10 0.05 7.38
N ILE A 37 17.34 0.02 7.87
CA ILE A 37 18.42 -0.81 7.31
C ILE A 37 19.05 -1.64 8.43
N ILE A 38 19.14 -2.95 8.21
CA ILE A 38 19.95 -3.89 9.00
C ILE A 38 21.07 -4.42 8.10
N GLU A 39 22.32 -4.25 8.51
CA GLU A 39 23.50 -4.59 7.71
C GLU A 39 24.12 -5.91 8.19
N ALA A 40 24.06 -6.94 7.35
CA ALA A 40 24.72 -8.23 7.59
C ALA A 40 26.13 -8.30 6.97
N GLY A 41 26.49 -7.35 6.09
CA GLY A 41 27.81 -7.21 5.46
C GLY A 41 27.74 -6.84 3.98
N GLU A 42 28.83 -6.29 3.42
CA GLU A 42 28.84 -5.79 2.03
C GLU A 42 28.61 -6.89 0.98
N ASP A 43 29.12 -8.09 1.22
CA ASP A 43 28.96 -9.25 0.32
C ASP A 43 27.65 -10.02 0.54
N LYS A 44 26.82 -9.59 1.50
CA LYS A 44 25.53 -10.23 1.79
C LYS A 44 24.46 -9.76 0.81
N PRO A 45 23.53 -10.63 0.42
CA PRO A 45 22.46 -10.23 -0.47
C PRO A 45 21.50 -9.26 0.21
N ASN A 46 20.74 -8.53 -0.62
CA ASN A 46 19.77 -7.55 -0.16
C ASN A 46 18.36 -8.15 -0.21
N ILE A 47 17.60 -7.99 0.87
CA ILE A 47 16.18 -8.31 0.96
C ILE A 47 15.42 -7.00 1.19
N LEU A 48 14.31 -6.81 0.47
CA LEU A 48 13.42 -5.67 0.62
C LEU A 48 12.09 -6.13 1.21
N ILE A 49 11.67 -5.46 2.28
CA ILE A 49 10.28 -5.48 2.77
C ILE A 49 9.71 -4.09 2.54
N SER A 50 8.54 -4.02 1.93
CA SER A 50 7.85 -2.76 1.64
C SER A 50 6.40 -2.86 2.09
N ALA A 51 5.85 -1.76 2.59
CA ALA A 51 4.46 -1.67 3.00
C ALA A 51 3.88 -0.27 2.78
N GLY A 52 2.55 -0.16 2.91
CA GLY A 52 1.85 1.12 2.94
C GLY A 52 1.94 1.89 1.61
N ALA A 53 1.84 1.19 0.47
CA ALA A 53 1.55 1.84 -0.81
C ALA A 53 0.22 2.60 -0.77
N HIS A 54 -0.70 2.10 0.06
CA HIS A 54 -1.99 2.70 0.29
C HIS A 54 -2.10 3.06 1.77
N GLY A 55 -2.38 4.33 2.05
CA GLY A 55 -2.46 4.84 3.42
C GLY A 55 -3.52 4.16 4.30
N ASP A 56 -4.55 3.58 3.69
CA ASP A 56 -5.63 2.86 4.36
C ASP A 56 -5.31 1.38 4.67
N GLU A 57 -4.07 0.95 4.46
CA GLU A 57 -3.57 -0.42 4.71
C GLU A 57 -2.59 -0.45 5.90
N ALA A 58 -3.12 -0.16 7.09
CA ALA A 58 -2.32 -0.04 8.29
C ALA A 58 -1.69 -1.37 8.76
N ALA A 59 -2.32 -2.53 8.52
CA ALA A 59 -1.79 -3.80 9.02
C ALA A 59 -0.43 -4.13 8.38
N GLY A 60 -0.25 -3.80 7.09
CA GLY A 60 1.03 -3.96 6.40
C GLY A 60 2.16 -3.15 7.04
N VAL A 61 1.87 -1.89 7.40
CA VAL A 61 2.84 -1.00 8.04
C VAL A 61 3.29 -1.54 9.41
N HIS A 62 2.34 -2.02 10.22
CA HIS A 62 2.64 -2.61 11.54
C HIS A 62 3.36 -3.96 11.41
N ALA A 63 2.99 -4.79 10.43
CA ALA A 63 3.66 -6.04 10.15
C ALA A 63 5.12 -5.81 9.74
N ALA A 64 5.41 -4.82 8.89
CA ALA A 64 6.77 -4.51 8.44
C ALA A 64 7.74 -4.25 9.60
N VAL A 65 7.29 -3.54 10.65
CA VAL A 65 8.08 -3.31 11.87
C VAL A 65 8.35 -4.63 12.61
N LYS A 66 7.31 -5.43 12.86
CA LYS A 66 7.44 -6.69 13.60
C LYS A 66 8.27 -7.74 12.86
N ILE A 67 8.18 -7.77 11.53
CA ILE A 67 9.01 -8.63 10.68
C ILE A 67 10.48 -8.23 10.82
N ALA A 68 10.79 -6.93 10.76
CA ALA A 68 12.16 -6.44 10.90
C ALA A 68 12.79 -6.83 12.26
N GLU A 69 12.01 -6.87 13.33
CA GLU A 69 12.46 -7.25 14.67
C GLU A 69 12.89 -8.73 14.79
N SER A 70 12.41 -9.59 13.89
CA SER A 70 12.48 -11.05 14.11
C SER A 70 12.82 -11.90 12.89
N LEU A 71 13.12 -11.28 11.73
CA LEU A 71 13.47 -12.00 10.51
C LEU A 71 14.81 -12.75 10.65
N PRO A 72 14.84 -14.09 10.65
CA PRO A 72 16.05 -14.86 10.98
C PRO A 72 16.87 -15.19 9.72
N VAL A 73 17.44 -14.17 9.05
CA VAL A 73 18.20 -14.34 7.79
C VAL A 73 19.55 -13.62 7.83
N SER A 74 20.62 -14.22 7.27
CA SER A 74 21.93 -13.56 7.16
C SER A 74 22.02 -12.75 5.86
N ALA A 75 21.16 -11.73 5.74
CA ALA A 75 21.07 -10.85 4.59
C ALA A 75 20.98 -9.38 5.03
N ASN A 76 21.37 -8.44 4.16
CA ASN A 76 21.08 -7.03 4.38
C ASN A 76 19.57 -6.82 4.22
N LEU A 77 18.93 -6.30 5.26
CA LEU A 77 17.49 -6.07 5.25
C LEU A 77 17.19 -4.59 5.07
N TYR A 78 16.37 -4.27 4.08
CA TYR A 78 15.84 -2.93 3.83
C TYR A 78 14.33 -2.96 4.04
N VAL A 79 13.82 -2.09 4.92
CA VAL A 79 12.40 -2.07 5.28
C VAL A 79 11.83 -0.68 5.02
N VAL A 80 11.03 -0.55 3.96
CA VAL A 80 10.27 0.66 3.65
C VAL A 80 8.92 0.56 4.37
N LEU A 81 8.82 1.26 5.50
CA LEU A 81 7.71 1.09 6.45
C LEU A 81 6.36 1.55 5.89
N CYS A 82 6.35 2.69 5.20
CA CYS A 82 5.13 3.26 4.61
C CYS A 82 5.52 4.16 3.43
N ARG A 83 4.93 3.90 2.26
CA ARG A 83 5.13 4.68 1.04
C ARG A 83 4.17 5.88 0.93
N ASP A 84 3.00 5.80 1.58
CA ASP A 84 2.01 6.88 1.71
C ASP A 84 1.80 7.30 3.19
N PRO A 85 2.78 7.99 3.81
CA PRO A 85 2.69 8.34 5.23
C PRO A 85 1.58 9.36 5.53
N THR A 86 1.26 10.25 4.61
CA THR A 86 0.08 11.13 4.75
C THR A 86 -1.23 10.36 4.74
N GLY A 87 -1.39 9.38 3.84
CA GLY A 87 -2.57 8.53 3.83
C GLY A 87 -2.69 7.67 5.09
N ASN A 88 -1.55 7.24 5.64
CA ASN A 88 -1.49 6.46 6.87
C ASN A 88 -1.71 7.29 8.14
N ASN A 89 -1.64 8.61 8.09
CA ASN A 89 -2.04 9.44 9.22
C ASN A 89 -3.56 9.49 9.40
N PRO A 90 -4.07 9.85 10.59
CA PRO A 90 -5.47 10.14 10.78
C PRO A 90 -5.95 11.19 9.77
N LEU A 91 -7.10 10.98 9.11
CA LEU A 91 -7.66 11.93 8.14
C LEU A 91 -7.78 13.34 8.72
N SER A 92 -8.21 13.46 9.98
CA SER A 92 -8.28 14.75 10.68
C SER A 92 -6.92 15.46 10.76
N LEU A 93 -5.83 14.72 10.99
CA LEU A 93 -4.48 15.26 11.00
C LEU A 93 -4.04 15.69 9.60
N THR A 94 -4.33 14.87 8.59
CA THR A 94 -4.03 15.17 7.18
C THR A 94 -4.73 16.45 6.73
N LEU A 95 -6.04 16.57 6.97
CA LEU A 95 -6.80 17.76 6.62
C LEU A 95 -6.40 18.98 7.47
N SER A 96 -6.08 18.79 8.76
CA SER A 96 -5.55 19.86 9.62
C SER A 96 -4.27 20.47 9.06
N LYS A 97 -3.32 19.61 8.66
CA LYS A 97 -2.06 20.05 8.05
C LYS A 97 -2.29 20.68 6.66
N MET A 98 -3.20 20.11 5.86
CA MET A 98 -3.48 20.61 4.50
C MET A 98 -4.09 22.01 4.51
N PHE A 99 -5.03 22.27 5.42
CA PHE A 99 -5.74 23.56 5.51
C PHE A 99 -5.16 24.52 6.56
N GLU A 100 -4.10 24.12 7.27
CA GLU A 100 -3.49 24.90 8.36
C GLU A 100 -4.48 25.27 9.48
N ILE A 101 -5.43 24.37 9.78
CA ILE A 101 -6.41 24.53 10.85
C ILE A 101 -6.43 23.30 11.78
N LYS A 102 -7.22 23.35 12.85
CA LYS A 102 -7.56 22.16 13.64
C LYS A 102 -8.85 21.54 13.11
N ALA A 103 -8.74 20.54 12.24
CA ALA A 103 -9.88 19.81 11.69
C ALA A 103 -10.31 18.67 12.63
N GLU A 104 -11.61 18.52 12.82
CA GLU A 104 -12.24 17.39 13.49
C GLU A 104 -13.21 16.76 12.49
N ILE A 105 -13.03 15.46 12.19
CA ILE A 105 -13.79 14.76 11.15
C ILE A 105 -14.48 13.57 11.81
N SER A 106 -15.81 13.60 11.79
CA SER A 106 -16.68 12.53 12.26
C SER A 106 -17.49 11.89 11.12
N GLY A 107 -17.60 12.58 9.98
CA GLY A 107 -18.34 12.08 8.82
C GLY A 107 -18.15 12.91 7.56
N PRO A 108 -18.89 12.57 6.49
CA PRO A 108 -18.73 13.18 5.17
C PRO A 108 -19.17 14.65 5.12
N GLU A 109 -20.08 15.06 6.00
CA GLU A 109 -20.53 16.45 6.09
C GLU A 109 -19.46 17.38 6.69
N ASP A 110 -18.62 16.88 7.60
CA ASP A 110 -17.49 17.65 8.13
C ASP A 110 -16.44 17.89 7.03
N ILE A 111 -16.18 16.86 6.21
CA ILE A 111 -15.31 16.97 5.03
C ILE A 111 -15.89 17.99 4.06
N HIS A 112 -17.20 17.94 3.82
CA HIS A 112 -17.88 18.85 2.91
C HIS A 112 -17.87 20.30 3.39
N ALA A 113 -18.14 20.55 4.67
CA ALA A 113 -18.06 21.88 5.25
C ALA A 113 -16.65 22.46 5.11
N LEU A 114 -15.63 21.65 5.44
CA LEU A 114 -14.23 22.04 5.35
C LEU A 114 -13.81 22.36 3.90
N VAL A 115 -14.13 21.48 2.96
CA VAL A 115 -13.85 21.70 1.53
C VAL A 115 -14.55 22.96 1.02
N SER A 116 -15.80 23.19 1.42
CA SER A 116 -16.59 24.34 0.94
C SER A 116 -16.08 25.67 1.50
N GLU A 117 -15.45 25.66 2.67
CA GLU A 117 -14.87 26.86 3.30
C GLU A 117 -13.52 27.24 2.69
N TYR A 118 -12.67 26.24 2.38
CA TYR A 118 -11.25 26.49 2.01
C TYR A 118 -10.89 26.15 0.56
N GLY A 119 -11.74 25.47 -0.18
CA GLY A 119 -11.47 24.99 -1.54
C GLY A 119 -12.58 25.30 -2.54
N GLU A 120 -12.35 24.91 -3.79
CA GLU A 120 -13.38 24.89 -4.82
C GLU A 120 -14.15 23.57 -4.75
N HIS A 121 -15.47 23.64 -4.87
CA HIS A 121 -16.34 22.47 -4.76
C HIS A 121 -16.94 22.12 -6.13
N LEU A 122 -16.69 20.89 -6.57
CA LEU A 122 -17.29 20.31 -7.76
C LEU A 122 -18.17 19.11 -7.35
N GLU A 123 -19.20 18.85 -8.14
CA GLU A 123 -20.05 17.68 -7.96
C GLU A 123 -20.23 16.94 -9.27
N THR A 124 -20.18 15.60 -9.18
CA THR A 124 -20.61 14.72 -10.27
C THR A 124 -21.98 14.12 -9.92
N LYS A 125 -22.43 13.14 -10.70
CA LYS A 125 -23.67 12.43 -10.39
C LYS A 125 -23.57 11.69 -9.05
N SER A 126 -22.41 11.11 -8.75
CA SER A 126 -22.17 10.19 -7.64
C SER A 126 -21.14 10.68 -6.62
N LEU A 127 -20.30 11.66 -6.98
CA LEU A 127 -19.16 12.10 -6.16
C LEU A 127 -19.22 13.60 -5.82
N ARG A 128 -18.64 13.94 -4.67
CA ARG A 128 -18.25 15.30 -4.29
C ARG A 128 -16.72 15.40 -4.42
N ILE A 129 -16.25 16.52 -4.94
CA ILE A 129 -14.84 16.75 -5.23
C ILE A 129 -14.47 18.12 -4.68
N GLY A 130 -13.69 18.13 -3.62
CA GLY A 130 -13.05 19.34 -3.11
C GLY A 130 -11.70 19.54 -3.75
N VAL A 131 -11.46 20.70 -4.36
CA VAL A 131 -10.19 21.05 -4.99
C VAL A 131 -9.48 22.12 -4.14
N PHE A 132 -8.27 21.80 -3.70
CA PHE A 132 -7.41 22.71 -2.95
C PHE A 132 -5.98 22.68 -3.49
N ARG A 133 -5.61 23.73 -4.22
CA ARG A 133 -4.30 23.84 -4.88
C ARG A 133 -4.01 22.63 -5.79
N ASN A 134 -3.06 21.77 -5.42
CA ASN A 134 -2.63 20.58 -6.16
C ASN A 134 -3.15 19.26 -5.54
N VAL A 135 -4.13 19.35 -4.64
CA VAL A 135 -4.71 18.22 -3.93
C VAL A 135 -6.23 18.30 -4.01
N CYS A 136 -6.88 17.15 -4.13
CA CYS A 136 -8.31 17.02 -4.17
C CYS A 136 -8.76 16.02 -3.10
N VAL A 137 -9.94 16.23 -2.52
CA VAL A 137 -10.61 15.27 -1.64
C VAL A 137 -11.86 14.78 -2.34
N VAL A 138 -11.95 13.47 -2.57
CA VAL A 138 -13.03 12.85 -3.35
C VAL A 138 -13.76 11.83 -2.50
N TYR A 139 -15.08 11.99 -2.39
CA TYR A 139 -15.92 11.19 -1.50
C TYR A 139 -17.33 11.08 -2.09
N PRO A 140 -18.09 10.02 -1.75
CA PRO A 140 -19.40 9.79 -2.32
C PRO A 140 -20.41 10.88 -1.91
N ARG A 141 -21.41 11.09 -2.76
CA ARG A 141 -22.60 11.89 -2.41
C ARG A 141 -23.47 11.12 -1.42
N GLY A 142 -23.90 11.81 -0.37
CA GLY A 142 -24.74 11.21 0.68
C GLY A 142 -23.97 10.26 1.59
N ALA A 143 -24.69 9.31 2.19
CA ALA A 143 -24.15 8.38 3.19
C ALA A 143 -23.74 7.02 2.60
N ALA A 144 -23.25 6.98 1.35
CA ALA A 144 -22.85 5.72 0.73
C ALA A 144 -21.55 5.18 1.36
N GLU A 145 -21.58 3.93 1.82
CA GLU A 145 -20.42 3.23 2.39
C GLU A 145 -19.69 2.47 1.29
N LEU A 146 -18.94 3.21 0.46
CA LEU A 146 -18.11 2.64 -0.61
C LEU A 146 -16.69 2.38 -0.12
N GLU A 147 -16.05 1.35 -0.67
CA GLU A 147 -14.61 1.16 -0.55
C GLU A 147 -13.84 2.26 -1.31
N THR A 148 -12.61 2.53 -0.87
CA THR A 148 -11.73 3.53 -1.50
C THR A 148 -11.49 3.25 -2.99
N LEU A 149 -11.43 1.97 -3.38
CA LEU A 149 -11.31 1.53 -4.77
C LEU A 149 -12.60 1.74 -5.58
N GLU A 150 -13.78 1.55 -4.99
CA GLU A 150 -15.04 1.79 -5.70
C GLU A 150 -15.23 3.28 -6.02
N ILE A 151 -14.78 4.15 -5.11
CA ILE A 151 -14.79 5.61 -5.31
C ILE A 151 -13.80 6.01 -6.42
N SER A 152 -12.60 5.42 -6.46
CA SER A 152 -11.62 5.72 -7.51
C SER A 152 -12.10 5.25 -8.90
N GLU A 153 -12.70 4.07 -8.99
CA GLU A 153 -13.31 3.59 -10.24
C GLU A 153 -14.45 4.48 -10.74
N GLU A 154 -15.28 4.99 -9.82
CA GLU A 154 -16.34 5.91 -10.17
C GLU A 154 -15.78 7.25 -10.67
N LEU A 155 -14.72 7.76 -10.05
CA LEU A 155 -14.04 8.97 -10.51
C LEU A 155 -13.44 8.79 -11.90
N GLU A 156 -12.81 7.63 -12.20
CA GLU A 156 -12.30 7.36 -13.54
C GLU A 156 -13.39 7.33 -14.61
N LYS A 157 -14.60 6.85 -14.28
CA LYS A 157 -15.73 6.92 -15.22
C LYS A 157 -16.11 8.37 -15.52
N GLU A 158 -16.17 9.22 -14.50
CA GLU A 158 -16.46 10.65 -14.66
C GLU A 158 -15.35 11.37 -15.45
N LEU A 159 -14.08 11.05 -15.17
CA LEU A 159 -12.93 11.56 -15.91
C LEU A 159 -12.98 11.17 -17.39
N LYS A 160 -13.44 9.97 -17.76
CA LYS A 160 -13.61 9.58 -19.18
C LYS A 160 -14.69 10.40 -19.89
N LEU A 161 -15.71 10.84 -19.16
CA LEU A 161 -16.87 11.55 -19.72
C LEU A 161 -16.70 13.07 -19.77
N SER A 162 -15.86 13.66 -18.92
CA SER A 162 -15.73 15.11 -18.79
C SER A 162 -14.30 15.59 -19.04
N GLU A 163 -14.09 16.33 -20.14
CA GLU A 163 -12.81 16.98 -20.44
C GLU A 163 -12.47 18.07 -19.43
N GLU A 164 -13.46 18.88 -19.05
CA GLU A 164 -13.31 19.92 -18.03
C GLU A 164 -12.84 19.32 -16.68
N LEU A 165 -13.42 18.20 -16.26
CA LEU A 165 -13.00 17.54 -15.02
C LEU A 165 -11.56 17.00 -15.13
N ARG A 166 -11.16 16.46 -16.29
CA ARG A 166 -9.79 16.03 -16.52
C ARG A 166 -8.82 17.21 -16.43
N GLU A 167 -9.14 18.34 -17.07
CA GLU A 167 -8.30 19.54 -17.02
C GLU A 167 -8.12 20.05 -15.58
N VAL A 168 -9.18 20.01 -14.78
CA VAL A 168 -9.12 20.41 -13.38
C VAL A 168 -8.32 19.44 -12.53
N LEU A 169 -8.42 18.13 -12.76
CA LEU A 169 -7.81 17.12 -11.88
C LEU A 169 -6.43 16.64 -12.32
N ASP A 170 -6.03 16.84 -13.58
CA ASP A 170 -4.77 16.34 -14.11
C ASP A 170 -3.58 16.77 -13.25
N ARG A 171 -2.70 15.80 -12.95
CA ARG A 171 -1.51 15.96 -12.11
C ARG A 171 -1.80 16.47 -10.69
N LYS A 172 -3.02 16.25 -10.17
CA LYS A 172 -3.36 16.48 -8.76
C LYS A 172 -3.37 15.17 -7.98
N ARG A 173 -3.04 15.27 -6.69
CA ARG A 173 -3.23 14.16 -5.74
C ARG A 173 -4.70 14.06 -5.37
N ILE A 174 -5.25 12.87 -5.40
CA ILE A 174 -6.65 12.60 -5.09
C ILE A 174 -6.70 11.81 -3.78
N LEU A 175 -7.18 12.45 -2.72
CA LEU A 175 -7.40 11.85 -1.42
C LEU A 175 -8.79 11.25 -1.38
N VAL A 176 -8.86 9.92 -1.24
CA VAL A 176 -10.12 9.19 -1.07
C VAL A 176 -10.21 8.73 0.39
N PRO A 177 -11.07 9.35 1.22
CA PRO A 177 -11.31 8.90 2.58
C PRO A 177 -11.81 7.45 2.61
N LEU A 178 -11.42 6.71 3.65
CA LEU A 178 -12.04 5.42 3.94
C LEU A 178 -13.48 5.63 4.40
N CYS A 179 -14.47 5.39 3.55
CA CYS A 179 -15.89 5.62 3.90
C CYS A 179 -16.56 4.43 4.58
N LYS A 180 -15.99 3.23 4.45
CA LYS A 180 -16.55 1.98 4.97
C LYS A 180 -15.73 1.45 6.14
N GLU A 181 -16.43 0.91 7.15
CA GLU A 181 -15.79 0.39 8.35
C GLU A 181 -14.96 -0.86 8.05
N ARG A 182 -13.75 -0.92 8.62
CA ARG A 182 -12.90 -2.11 8.65
C ARG A 182 -12.55 -2.42 10.12
N PRO A 183 -12.44 -3.70 10.53
CA PRO A 183 -12.05 -4.05 11.90
C PRO A 183 -10.74 -3.36 12.32
N GLY A 184 -10.77 -2.49 13.34
CA GLY A 184 -9.60 -1.73 13.79
C GLY A 184 -9.22 -0.52 12.92
N THR A 185 -10.01 -0.18 11.90
CA THR A 185 -9.83 1.03 11.08
C THR A 185 -11.21 1.67 10.83
N PRO A 186 -11.64 2.61 11.70
CA PRO A 186 -12.96 3.22 11.60
C PRO A 186 -13.17 4.00 10.28
N PRO A 187 -14.42 4.21 9.85
CA PRO A 187 -14.71 5.15 8.77
C PRO A 187 -14.11 6.53 9.03
N TYR A 188 -13.73 7.22 7.95
CA TYR A 188 -13.13 8.55 7.93
C TYR A 188 -11.86 8.68 8.78
N SER A 189 -11.21 7.57 9.12
CA SER A 189 -9.98 7.58 9.93
C SER A 189 -8.71 7.65 9.09
N LYS A 190 -8.72 7.13 7.85
CA LYS A 190 -7.58 7.07 6.94
C LYS A 190 -7.99 7.53 5.54
N VAL A 191 -7.00 7.71 4.68
CA VAL A 191 -7.18 8.08 3.28
C VAL A 191 -6.30 7.20 2.41
N ARG A 192 -6.81 6.82 1.24
CA ARG A 192 -6.00 6.31 0.14
C ARG A 192 -5.65 7.46 -0.80
N THR A 193 -4.36 7.66 -1.05
CA THR A 193 -3.88 8.69 -1.98
C THR A 193 -3.70 8.10 -3.38
N PHE A 194 -4.37 8.72 -4.35
CA PHE A 194 -4.15 8.50 -5.77
C PHE A 194 -3.54 9.75 -6.41
N TYR A 195 -3.19 9.62 -7.68
CA TYR A 195 -2.68 10.68 -8.54
C TYR A 195 -3.37 10.60 -9.90
N ALA A 196 -3.94 11.71 -10.32
CA ALA A 196 -4.66 11.78 -11.58
C ALA A 196 -3.70 12.02 -12.75
N ILE A 197 -3.84 11.18 -13.78
CA ILE A 197 -3.09 11.27 -15.04
C ILE A 197 -4.09 11.09 -16.18
N GLY A 198 -4.49 12.20 -16.81
CA GLY A 198 -5.53 12.18 -17.84
C GLY A 198 -6.85 11.61 -17.34
N ASP A 199 -7.26 10.47 -17.86
CA ASP A 199 -8.50 9.78 -17.51
C ASP A 199 -8.35 8.64 -16.50
N LYS A 200 -7.15 8.52 -15.88
CA LYS A 200 -6.80 7.44 -14.95
C LYS A 200 -6.35 7.97 -13.60
N LEU A 201 -6.49 7.12 -12.61
CA LEU A 201 -5.91 7.29 -11.28
C LEU A 201 -4.83 6.24 -11.07
N VAL A 202 -3.69 6.67 -10.53
CA VAL A 202 -2.58 5.79 -10.17
C VAL A 202 -2.21 5.96 -8.70
N CYS A 203 -1.72 4.91 -8.06
CA CYS A 203 -1.31 4.93 -6.65
C CYS A 203 0.22 4.92 -6.50
N TYR A 204 0.71 4.89 -5.25
CA TYR A 204 2.14 4.79 -4.95
C TYR A 204 2.73 3.40 -5.25
N ASP A 205 1.88 2.42 -5.61
CA ASP A 205 2.33 1.14 -6.15
C ASP A 205 2.45 1.13 -7.68
N TYR A 206 2.14 2.23 -8.37
CA TYR A 206 2.30 2.34 -9.81
C TYR A 206 3.57 3.12 -10.19
N PHE A 207 4.48 2.50 -10.92
CA PHE A 207 5.81 2.99 -11.29
C PHE A 207 5.99 3.19 -12.80
N GLY A 208 4.87 3.35 -13.53
CA GLY A 208 4.88 3.69 -14.94
C GLY A 208 5.58 5.00 -15.24
N GLU A 209 6.05 5.16 -16.47
CA GLU A 209 6.81 6.34 -16.89
C GLU A 209 6.01 7.63 -16.76
N GLU A 210 4.69 7.55 -16.88
CA GLU A 210 3.80 8.67 -16.66
C GLU A 210 3.69 9.09 -15.20
N ASN A 211 4.03 8.24 -14.23
CA ASN A 211 3.96 8.57 -12.81
C ASN A 211 5.20 9.35 -12.37
N ASP A 212 5.06 10.67 -12.36
CA ASP A 212 6.12 11.63 -12.03
C ASP A 212 6.13 12.07 -10.55
N LEU A 213 5.40 11.36 -9.68
CA LEU A 213 5.43 11.62 -8.24
C LEU A 213 6.86 11.46 -7.68
N PRO A 214 7.42 12.49 -7.01
CA PRO A 214 8.76 12.41 -6.42
C PRO A 214 8.97 11.20 -5.49
N GLU A 215 7.93 10.83 -4.75
CA GLU A 215 7.91 9.70 -3.82
C GLU A 215 8.08 8.36 -4.56
N VAL A 216 7.39 8.17 -5.68
CA VAL A 216 7.48 6.98 -6.54
C VAL A 216 8.85 6.91 -7.23
N LEU A 217 9.32 8.04 -7.76
CA LEU A 217 10.65 8.12 -8.38
C LEU A 217 11.77 7.82 -7.39
N ALA A 218 11.66 8.31 -6.14
CA ALA A 218 12.60 8.02 -5.08
C ALA A 218 12.62 6.53 -4.72
N MET A 219 11.44 5.90 -4.64
CA MET A 219 11.33 4.46 -4.40
C MET A 219 11.94 3.64 -5.55
N LYS A 220 11.69 4.03 -6.81
CA LYS A 220 12.32 3.40 -8.00
C LYS A 220 13.84 3.51 -7.96
N LYS A 221 14.37 4.69 -7.62
CA LYS A 221 15.80 4.92 -7.45
C LYS A 221 16.39 4.09 -6.32
N PHE A 222 15.66 3.96 -5.21
CA PHE A 222 16.07 3.15 -4.06
C PHE A 222 16.13 1.66 -4.41
N LEU A 223 15.08 1.12 -5.06
CA LEU A 223 15.04 -0.25 -5.55
C LEU A 223 16.23 -0.56 -6.47
N ASN A 224 16.50 0.33 -7.44
CA ASN A 224 17.62 0.17 -8.39
C ASN A 224 19.00 0.27 -7.73
N LYS A 225 19.10 0.96 -6.60
CA LYS A 225 20.33 1.06 -5.81
C LYS A 225 20.59 -0.24 -5.03
N ILE A 226 19.57 -0.77 -4.36
CA ILE A 226 19.75 -1.93 -3.47
C ILE A 226 19.67 -3.27 -4.22
N LYS A 227 18.96 -3.34 -5.35
CA LYS A 227 18.83 -4.55 -6.20
C LYS A 227 18.51 -5.81 -5.38
N PRO A 228 17.33 -5.85 -4.73
CA PRO A 228 17.01 -6.90 -3.77
C PRO A 228 16.77 -8.23 -4.48
N ILE A 229 17.35 -9.32 -3.95
CA ILE A 229 17.15 -10.67 -4.52
C ILE A 229 15.85 -11.32 -4.00
N LEU A 230 15.30 -10.80 -2.91
CA LEU A 230 13.96 -11.10 -2.43
C LEU A 230 13.24 -9.78 -2.11
N THR A 231 12.05 -9.58 -2.67
CA THR A 231 11.17 -8.46 -2.33
C THR A 231 9.82 -8.98 -1.83
N LEU A 232 9.44 -8.56 -0.64
CA LEU A 232 8.15 -8.85 -0.02
C LEU A 232 7.37 -7.54 0.13
N ASP A 233 6.31 -7.37 -0.65
CA ASP A 233 5.48 -6.18 -0.60
C ASP A 233 4.15 -6.51 0.10
N LEU A 234 3.87 -5.83 1.20
CA LEU A 234 2.76 -6.12 2.10
C LEU A 234 1.55 -5.26 1.71
N HIS A 235 0.43 -5.92 1.41
CA HIS A 235 -0.81 -5.30 0.95
C HIS A 235 -2.03 -5.83 1.68
N GLU A 236 -3.11 -5.06 1.60
CA GLU A 236 -4.44 -5.48 2.04
C GLU A 236 -5.50 -5.27 0.96
N GLY A 237 -6.64 -5.95 1.06
CA GLY A 237 -7.75 -5.65 0.17
C GLY A 237 -9.07 -6.33 0.54
N PRO A 238 -10.11 -6.21 -0.32
CA PRO A 238 -11.51 -6.50 0.03
C PRO A 238 -11.82 -8.00 0.09
N SER A 239 -11.30 -8.68 1.11
CA SER A 239 -11.58 -10.09 1.44
C SER A 239 -11.41 -10.37 2.94
N GLY A 240 -11.75 -11.57 3.37
CA GLY A 240 -11.40 -12.13 4.68
C GLY A 240 -10.31 -13.21 4.61
N LYS A 241 -9.62 -13.35 3.48
CA LYS A 241 -8.66 -14.43 3.21
C LYS A 241 -7.34 -13.91 2.67
N PHE A 242 -6.30 -14.73 2.77
CA PHE A 242 -4.96 -14.41 2.29
C PHE A 242 -4.73 -14.87 0.84
N CYS A 243 -3.84 -14.18 0.12
CA CYS A 243 -3.22 -14.70 -1.08
C CYS A 243 -1.82 -14.12 -1.31
N VAL A 244 -1.06 -14.79 -2.17
CA VAL A 244 0.20 -14.30 -2.73
C VAL A 244 -0.01 -13.98 -4.20
N ILE A 245 0.43 -12.80 -4.59
CA ILE A 245 0.42 -12.35 -5.98
C ILE A 245 1.85 -12.33 -6.50
N VAL A 246 2.07 -13.02 -7.62
CA VAL A 246 3.36 -13.09 -8.29
C VAL A 246 3.32 -12.37 -9.64
N PRO A 247 4.33 -11.55 -9.97
CA PRO A 247 4.43 -10.92 -11.27
C PRO A 247 4.87 -11.93 -12.31
N GLY A 248 4.20 -12.05 -13.46
CA GLY A 248 4.60 -12.88 -14.61
C GLY A 248 4.58 -14.40 -14.39
N ALA A 249 5.22 -15.18 -15.28
CA ALA A 249 5.29 -16.64 -15.11
C ALA A 249 6.21 -17.00 -13.93
N ALA A 250 5.70 -17.70 -12.91
CA ALA A 250 6.53 -18.24 -11.84
C ALA A 250 7.53 -19.26 -12.43
N ASP A 251 8.80 -19.13 -12.04
CA ASP A 251 9.81 -20.17 -12.26
C ASP A 251 9.87 -21.13 -11.06
N GLU A 252 10.75 -22.13 -11.10
CA GLU A 252 10.86 -23.14 -10.04
C GLU A 252 11.22 -22.51 -8.67
N ALA A 253 12.07 -21.49 -8.63
CA ALA A 253 12.44 -20.82 -7.38
C ALA A 253 11.26 -20.05 -6.76
N TYR A 254 10.40 -19.45 -7.59
CA TYR A 254 9.13 -18.86 -7.13
C TYR A 254 8.20 -19.93 -6.54
N SER A 255 8.16 -21.12 -7.15
CA SER A 255 7.20 -22.14 -6.74
C SER A 255 7.41 -22.59 -5.30
N ASP A 256 8.63 -22.98 -4.90
CA ASP A 256 8.89 -23.50 -3.56
C ASP A 256 8.63 -22.44 -2.47
N VAL A 257 9.08 -21.21 -2.70
CA VAL A 257 8.85 -20.09 -1.77
C VAL A 257 7.36 -19.80 -1.62
N VAL A 258 6.63 -19.70 -2.73
CA VAL A 258 5.20 -19.33 -2.71
C VAL A 258 4.34 -20.45 -2.15
N PHE A 259 4.52 -21.69 -2.62
CA PHE A 259 3.74 -22.83 -2.13
C PHE A 259 3.97 -23.07 -0.64
N THR A 260 5.22 -22.97 -0.16
CA THR A 260 5.49 -23.10 1.27
C THR A 260 4.90 -21.94 2.07
N THR A 261 4.95 -20.71 1.55
CA THR A 261 4.30 -19.56 2.19
C THR A 261 2.80 -19.79 2.37
N ILE A 262 2.10 -20.25 1.32
CA ILE A 262 0.68 -20.61 1.41
C ILE A 262 0.44 -21.69 2.47
N GLN A 263 1.22 -22.77 2.46
CA GLN A 263 1.06 -23.84 3.44
C GLN A 263 1.25 -23.37 4.89
N GLN A 264 2.24 -22.51 5.14
CA GLN A 264 2.47 -21.98 6.49
C GLN A 264 1.35 -21.04 6.93
N VAL A 265 0.88 -20.16 6.04
CA VAL A 265 -0.25 -19.25 6.35
C VAL A 265 -1.52 -20.04 6.64
N GLU A 266 -1.87 -21.05 5.82
CA GLU A 266 -3.05 -21.88 6.07
C GLU A 266 -2.99 -22.65 7.38
N LYS A 267 -1.79 -23.10 7.76
CA LYS A 267 -1.58 -23.88 8.97
C LYS A 267 -1.57 -23.02 10.23
N HIS A 268 -1.10 -21.78 10.15
CA HIS A 268 -0.73 -21.00 11.33
C HIS A 268 -1.45 -19.66 11.48
N ALA A 269 -2.07 -19.10 10.43
CA ALA A 269 -2.59 -17.74 10.49
C ALA A 269 -4.00 -17.56 9.88
N ALA A 270 -4.20 -17.90 8.61
CA ALA A 270 -5.41 -17.54 7.88
C ALA A 270 -5.77 -18.51 6.75
N GLU A 271 -7.06 -18.58 6.40
CA GLU A 271 -7.49 -19.27 5.20
C GLU A 271 -7.01 -18.53 3.95
N CYS A 272 -6.55 -19.28 2.94
CA CYS A 272 -6.18 -18.72 1.64
C CYS A 272 -7.37 -18.71 0.67
N LEU A 273 -7.42 -17.70 -0.20
CA LEU A 273 -8.40 -17.62 -1.28
C LEU A 273 -8.30 -18.85 -2.21
N SER A 274 -9.44 -19.39 -2.64
CA SER A 274 -9.49 -20.36 -3.74
C SER A 274 -9.08 -19.70 -5.06
N ALA A 275 -8.67 -20.52 -6.04
CA ALA A 275 -8.32 -20.05 -7.37
C ALA A 275 -9.46 -19.24 -8.05
N GLU A 276 -10.72 -19.59 -7.77
CA GLU A 276 -11.87 -18.88 -8.34
C GLU A 276 -12.23 -17.59 -7.58
N GLU A 277 -11.94 -17.52 -6.28
CA GLU A 277 -12.09 -16.27 -5.52
C GLU A 277 -11.03 -15.25 -5.94
N ILE A 278 -9.77 -15.68 -6.11
CA ILE A 278 -8.66 -14.78 -6.51
C ILE A 278 -8.98 -14.01 -7.80
N LYS A 279 -9.58 -14.67 -8.80
CA LYS A 279 -9.93 -14.03 -10.08
C LYS A 279 -11.03 -12.96 -9.96
N LYS A 280 -11.79 -12.96 -8.87
CA LYS A 280 -12.92 -12.05 -8.63
C LYS A 280 -12.56 -10.88 -7.74
N VAL A 281 -11.47 -10.98 -6.99
CA VAL A 281 -11.01 -9.92 -6.09
C VAL A 281 -10.16 -8.93 -6.87
N MET A 282 -10.43 -7.65 -6.67
CA MET A 282 -9.56 -6.57 -7.11
C MET A 282 -8.35 -6.52 -6.17
N ILE A 283 -7.20 -6.95 -6.68
CA ILE A 283 -5.96 -7.02 -5.90
C ILE A 283 -5.46 -5.61 -5.58
N ASP A 284 -5.47 -4.76 -6.59
CA ASP A 284 -5.12 -3.34 -6.49
C ASP A 284 -5.83 -2.58 -7.63
N HIS A 285 -5.76 -1.24 -7.63
CA HIS A 285 -6.44 -0.37 -8.58
C HIS A 285 -6.08 -0.72 -10.03
N GLY A 286 -7.10 -1.19 -10.77
CA GLY A 286 -6.97 -1.72 -12.12
C GLY A 286 -6.20 -3.05 -12.22
N LEU A 287 -5.59 -3.57 -11.15
CA LEU A 287 -4.77 -4.78 -11.21
C LEU A 287 -5.66 -6.02 -11.10
N SER A 288 -5.60 -6.88 -12.10
CA SER A 288 -6.37 -8.13 -12.14
C SER A 288 -5.46 -9.34 -12.31
N VAL A 289 -5.90 -10.47 -11.75
CA VAL A 289 -5.20 -11.74 -11.85
C VAL A 289 -5.46 -12.38 -13.21
N SER A 290 -4.39 -12.61 -13.97
CA SER A 290 -4.42 -13.21 -15.31
C SER A 290 -4.61 -14.73 -15.27
N LYS A 291 -4.00 -15.40 -14.30
CA LYS A 291 -4.12 -16.84 -14.07
C LYS A 291 -3.82 -17.18 -12.63
N THR A 292 -4.14 -18.40 -12.22
CA THR A 292 -3.82 -18.93 -10.89
C THR A 292 -2.88 -20.12 -11.00
N LEU A 293 -2.01 -20.29 -10.00
CA LEU A 293 -1.10 -21.46 -9.92
C LEU A 293 -1.56 -22.50 -8.91
N GLY A 294 -2.55 -22.16 -8.10
CA GLY A 294 -3.11 -23.00 -7.06
C GLY A 294 -4.00 -22.18 -6.13
N LYS A 295 -4.44 -22.82 -5.04
CA LYS A 295 -5.10 -22.11 -3.94
C LYS A 295 -4.15 -21.05 -3.39
N GLY A 296 -4.65 -19.84 -3.19
CA GLY A 296 -3.93 -18.72 -2.61
C GLY A 296 -2.94 -18.04 -3.54
N ILE A 297 -2.77 -18.48 -4.80
CA ILE A 297 -1.70 -17.99 -5.67
C ILE A 297 -2.26 -17.40 -6.97
N GLY A 298 -2.20 -16.08 -7.07
CA GLY A 298 -2.56 -15.32 -8.25
C GLY A 298 -1.33 -14.86 -9.04
N VAL A 299 -1.45 -14.83 -10.36
CA VAL A 299 -0.43 -14.30 -11.26
C VAL A 299 -0.96 -13.04 -11.93
N ILE A 300 -0.23 -11.95 -11.81
CA ILE A 300 -0.50 -10.73 -12.57
C ILE A 300 0.38 -10.71 -13.82
N GLU A 301 -0.17 -10.20 -14.92
CA GLU A 301 0.67 -9.84 -16.08
C GLU A 301 1.59 -8.67 -15.71
N ARG A 302 2.61 -8.44 -16.54
CA ARG A 302 3.59 -7.37 -16.30
C ARG A 302 2.90 -6.00 -16.26
N ARG A 303 2.59 -5.55 -15.04
CA ARG A 303 2.21 -4.18 -14.69
C ARG A 303 3.42 -3.46 -14.14
N GLU A 304 3.40 -2.14 -14.13
CA GLU A 304 4.53 -1.37 -13.60
C GLU A 304 4.43 -1.20 -12.07
N ASN A 305 4.17 -2.28 -11.32
CA ASN A 305 4.11 -2.21 -9.85
C ASN A 305 5.41 -2.63 -9.16
N LEU A 306 5.52 -2.44 -7.83
CA LEU A 306 6.78 -2.68 -7.11
C LEU A 306 7.28 -4.10 -7.35
N VAL A 307 6.40 -5.09 -7.22
CA VAL A 307 6.79 -6.49 -7.36
C VAL A 307 7.22 -6.85 -8.77
N THR A 308 6.58 -6.26 -9.78
CA THR A 308 6.98 -6.48 -11.18
C THR A 308 8.31 -5.81 -11.50
N LEU A 309 8.58 -4.61 -10.97
CA LEU A 309 9.90 -3.97 -11.13
C LEU A 309 11.00 -4.75 -10.40
N ALA A 310 10.74 -5.16 -9.16
CA ALA A 310 11.72 -5.88 -8.35
C ALA A 310 12.07 -7.26 -8.92
N ARG A 311 11.19 -7.85 -9.75
CA ARG A 311 11.44 -9.10 -10.46
C ARG A 311 12.70 -9.05 -11.36
N GLU A 312 13.16 -7.87 -11.77
CA GLU A 312 14.43 -7.74 -12.50
C GLU A 312 15.66 -8.18 -11.68
N TYR A 313 15.55 -8.17 -10.35
CA TYR A 313 16.66 -8.45 -9.43
C TYR A 313 16.57 -9.82 -8.76
N GLY A 314 15.36 -10.36 -8.57
CA GLY A 314 15.17 -11.67 -7.95
C GLY A 314 13.72 -12.03 -7.71
N VAL A 315 13.47 -12.85 -6.69
CA VAL A 315 12.11 -13.27 -6.32
C VAL A 315 11.35 -12.08 -5.74
N SER A 316 10.12 -11.86 -6.20
CA SER A 316 9.30 -10.77 -5.70
C SER A 316 7.84 -11.17 -5.55
N LEU A 317 7.30 -10.96 -4.35
CA LEU A 317 5.99 -11.42 -3.92
C LEU A 317 5.19 -10.26 -3.34
N MET A 318 3.94 -10.13 -3.75
CA MET A 318 2.96 -9.30 -3.05
C MET A 318 2.20 -10.21 -2.09
N LEU A 319 2.37 -9.97 -0.79
CA LEU A 319 1.70 -10.69 0.29
C LEU A 319 0.44 -9.90 0.64
N TRP A 320 -0.72 -10.48 0.35
CA TRP A 320 -1.99 -9.77 0.38
C TRP A 320 -2.92 -10.40 1.40
N THR A 321 -3.33 -9.63 2.41
CA THR A 321 -4.29 -10.08 3.44
C THR A 321 -5.65 -9.38 3.29
N GLY A 322 -6.72 -10.09 3.62
CA GLY A 322 -8.05 -9.53 3.58
C GLY A 322 -8.32 -8.54 4.73
N PHE A 323 -8.77 -7.33 4.43
CA PHE A 323 -9.06 -6.31 5.44
C PHE A 323 -10.38 -6.52 6.22
N TYR A 324 -11.17 -7.56 5.92
CA TYR A 324 -12.36 -7.93 6.70
C TYR A 324 -12.05 -8.78 7.93
N GLU A 325 -10.81 -9.25 8.08
CA GLU A 325 -10.35 -9.94 9.30
C GLU A 325 -9.97 -8.94 10.40
N ASP A 326 -9.90 -9.43 11.64
CA ASP A 326 -9.41 -8.66 12.79
C ASP A 326 -8.02 -8.06 12.53
N PHE A 327 -7.78 -6.83 12.99
CA PHE A 327 -6.54 -6.10 12.75
C PHE A 327 -5.29 -6.88 13.18
N GLU A 328 -5.27 -7.46 14.39
CA GLU A 328 -4.09 -8.20 14.86
C GLU A 328 -3.90 -9.48 14.05
N LYS A 329 -4.99 -10.13 13.62
CA LYS A 329 -4.92 -11.31 12.75
C LYS A 329 -4.36 -10.96 11.36
N ARG A 330 -4.69 -9.80 10.80
CA ARG A 330 -4.11 -9.31 9.54
C ARG A 330 -2.61 -9.09 9.68
N VAL A 331 -2.19 -8.44 10.75
CA VAL A 331 -0.77 -8.23 11.08
C VAL A 331 -0.03 -9.57 11.23
N GLU A 332 -0.58 -10.50 12.00
CA GLU A 332 0.02 -11.84 12.21
C GLU A 332 0.12 -12.64 10.91
N THR A 333 -0.91 -12.58 10.06
CA THR A 333 -0.91 -13.25 8.76
C THR A 333 0.23 -12.78 7.88
N LEU A 334 0.46 -11.47 7.80
CA LEU A 334 1.57 -10.90 7.04
C LEU A 334 2.94 -11.26 7.62
N ILE A 335 3.07 -11.32 8.96
CA ILE A 335 4.30 -11.76 9.63
C ILE A 335 4.61 -13.22 9.28
N VAL A 336 3.64 -14.11 9.46
CA VAL A 336 3.79 -15.54 9.13
C VAL A 336 4.16 -15.72 7.66
N ALA A 337 3.48 -15.00 6.76
CA ALA A 337 3.75 -15.05 5.34
C ALA A 337 5.19 -14.59 5.01
N ALA A 338 5.60 -13.43 5.51
CA ALA A 338 6.91 -12.85 5.21
C ALA A 338 8.05 -13.68 5.79
N HIS A 339 7.94 -14.14 7.03
CA HIS A 339 8.92 -15.04 7.65
C HIS A 339 9.05 -16.35 6.88
N SER A 340 7.92 -16.95 6.49
CA SER A 340 7.93 -18.20 5.74
C SER A 340 8.59 -18.04 4.38
N ALA A 341 8.25 -16.97 3.66
CA ALA A 341 8.85 -16.66 2.36
C ALA A 341 10.37 -16.44 2.50
N ALA A 342 10.79 -15.60 3.44
CA ALA A 342 12.19 -15.27 3.65
C ALA A 342 13.01 -16.47 4.13
N TYR A 343 12.48 -17.29 5.05
CA TYR A 343 13.16 -18.47 5.56
C TYR A 343 13.38 -19.52 4.47
N ILE A 344 12.36 -19.81 3.66
CA ILE A 344 12.48 -20.78 2.57
C ILE A 344 13.42 -20.26 1.49
N PHE A 345 13.31 -18.98 1.15
CA PHE A 345 14.25 -18.33 0.25
C PHE A 345 15.69 -18.46 0.76
N ALA A 346 15.93 -18.14 2.03
CA ALA A 346 17.26 -18.27 2.64
C ALA A 346 17.78 -19.72 2.60
N ALA A 347 16.92 -20.70 2.92
CA ALA A 347 17.29 -22.11 2.86
C ALA A 347 17.67 -22.58 1.44
N LEU A 348 16.96 -22.12 0.41
CA LEU A 348 17.25 -22.45 -0.99
C LEU A 348 18.53 -21.79 -1.51
N HIS A 349 18.89 -20.63 -0.97
CA HIS A 349 20.03 -19.82 -1.41
C HIS A 349 21.24 -19.83 -0.47
N GLY A 350 21.19 -20.59 0.63
CA GLY A 350 22.28 -20.71 1.61
C GLY A 350 22.56 -19.43 2.40
N LEU A 351 21.50 -18.69 2.76
CA LEU A 351 21.55 -17.40 3.47
C LEU A 351 21.21 -17.50 4.95
#